data_AF-A0AA89C136-F1
#
_entry.id   AF-A0AA89C136-F1
#
_cell.length_a   1.000
_cell.length_b   1.000
_cell.length_c   1.000
_cell.angle_alpha   90.00
_cell.angle_beta   90.00
_cell.angle_gamma   90.00
#
_symmetry.space_group_name_H-M   'P 1'
#
loop_
_entity.id
_entity.type
_entity.pdbx_description
1 polymer ?
#
loop_
_entity_poly.entity_id
_entity_poly.type
_entity_poly.pdbx_seq_one_letter_code
_entity_poly.pdbx_strand_id
1 'polypeptide(L)'
;MVHVHNVHVHEGEHFPRCSHGDLEGRERRKKWLKPGTKVSVKLEELVQSRQMKKDIPKQPPGPQTSSLEAFHRVVNHFAPKMFPFSYHGILCRLRLAALHYNENGMRDQATTKQGEKRFTVVFPKFKAGDYSLKEVKVDCTFGSYPSAFSH
;
A
#
# COMPACT_ATOMS: atom_id res chain seq x y z
N MET A 1 -17.55 2.82 -17.78
CA MET A 1 -17.65 1.86 -16.64
C MET A 1 -18.07 0.45 -17.08
N VAL A 2 -17.94 0.12 -18.36
CA VAL A 2 -18.43 -1.15 -18.92
C VAL A 2 -17.50 -2.34 -18.61
N HIS A 3 -16.21 -2.07 -18.37
CA HIS A 3 -15.21 -3.08 -18.04
C HIS A 3 -15.54 -3.90 -16.77
N VAL A 4 -16.15 -3.27 -15.77
CA VAL A 4 -16.57 -3.92 -14.52
C VAL A 4 -17.71 -4.94 -14.74
N HIS A 5 -18.41 -4.83 -15.87
CA HIS A 5 -19.47 -5.73 -16.32
C HIS A 5 -19.01 -6.72 -17.39
N ASN A 6 -17.69 -6.96 -17.51
CA ASN A 6 -17.08 -7.80 -18.55
C ASN A 6 -17.29 -7.31 -19.98
N VAL A 7 -17.53 -6.02 -20.18
CA VAL A 7 -17.64 -5.43 -21.51
C VAL A 7 -16.33 -4.72 -21.81
N HIS A 8 -15.56 -5.30 -22.73
CA HIS A 8 -14.22 -4.86 -23.12
C HIS A 8 -14.22 -3.98 -24.38
N VAL A 9 -15.39 -3.45 -24.74
CA VAL A 9 -15.56 -2.48 -25.81
C VAL A 9 -15.45 -1.08 -25.20
N HIS A 10 -14.57 -0.25 -25.75
CA HIS A 10 -14.31 1.09 -25.23
C HIS A 10 -14.66 2.15 -26.28
N GLU A 11 -15.47 3.12 -25.88
CA GLU A 11 -15.88 4.25 -26.74
C GLU A 11 -15.00 5.50 -26.56
N GLY A 12 -14.08 5.48 -25.57
CA GLY A 12 -13.30 6.66 -25.16
C GLY A 12 -11.93 6.74 -25.82
N GLU A 13 -11.54 7.94 -26.24
CA GLU A 13 -10.24 8.25 -26.87
C GLU A 13 -9.05 7.90 -25.98
N HIS A 14 -9.15 8.17 -24.67
CA HIS A 14 -8.04 7.96 -23.73
C HIS A 14 -7.81 6.51 -23.31
N PHE A 15 -8.77 5.62 -23.56
CA PHE A 15 -8.65 4.21 -23.19
C PHE A 15 -9.35 3.32 -24.22
N PRO A 16 -8.81 3.22 -25.45
CA PRO A 16 -9.47 2.56 -26.58
C PRO A 16 -9.45 1.02 -26.48
N ARG A 17 -8.60 0.45 -25.62
CA ARG A 17 -8.49 -0.99 -25.38
C ARG A 17 -8.11 -1.28 -23.94
N CYS A 18 -8.38 -2.49 -23.49
CA CYS A 18 -7.93 -2.98 -22.19
C CYS A 18 -6.39 -2.98 -22.10
N SER A 19 -5.86 -2.64 -20.93
CA SER A 19 -4.42 -2.72 -20.63
C SER A 19 -3.92 -4.15 -20.42
N HIS A 20 -4.81 -5.14 -20.45
CA HIS A 20 -4.49 -6.55 -20.32
C HIS A 20 -4.82 -7.31 -21.61
N GLY A 21 -4.14 -8.44 -21.82
CA GLY A 21 -4.50 -9.42 -22.86
C GLY A 21 -5.68 -10.29 -22.42
N ASP A 22 -5.85 -11.44 -23.05
CA ASP A 22 -6.91 -12.38 -22.67
C ASP A 22 -6.73 -12.89 -21.24
N LEU A 23 -7.83 -12.96 -20.50
CA LEU A 23 -7.82 -13.43 -19.12
C LEU A 23 -7.67 -14.95 -19.09
N GLU A 24 -6.70 -15.44 -18.31
CA GLU A 24 -6.41 -16.87 -18.16
C GLU A 24 -6.63 -17.37 -16.72
N GLY A 25 -6.74 -18.69 -16.59
CA GLY A 25 -6.70 -19.37 -15.29
C GLY A 25 -7.73 -18.87 -14.26
N ARG A 26 -7.25 -18.25 -13.19
CA ARG A 26 -8.08 -17.73 -12.09
C ARG A 26 -8.79 -16.43 -12.48
N GLU A 27 -8.17 -15.60 -13.31
CA GLU A 27 -8.71 -14.29 -13.72
C GLU A 27 -9.98 -14.46 -14.55
N ARG A 28 -9.99 -15.44 -15.47
CA ARG A 28 -11.19 -15.78 -16.27
C ARG A 28 -12.37 -16.30 -15.42
N ARG A 29 -12.08 -16.87 -14.25
CA ARG A 29 -13.09 -17.43 -13.33
C ARG A 29 -13.68 -16.39 -12.38
N LYS A 30 -13.17 -15.15 -12.40
CA LYS A 30 -13.72 -14.07 -11.58
C LYS A 30 -15.17 -13.79 -11.98
N LYS A 31 -16.04 -13.64 -10.99
CA LYS A 31 -17.43 -13.26 -11.19
C LYS A 31 -17.49 -11.76 -11.46
N TRP A 32 -18.13 -11.39 -12.55
CA TRP A 32 -18.35 -10.00 -12.93
C TRP A 32 -19.60 -9.44 -12.26
N LEU A 33 -19.62 -8.12 -12.03
CA LEU A 33 -20.84 -7.47 -11.58
C LEU A 33 -21.86 -7.48 -12.71
N LYS A 34 -23.12 -7.77 -12.36
CA LYS A 34 -24.22 -7.69 -13.32
C LYS A 34 -24.77 -6.26 -13.33
N PRO A 35 -24.97 -5.65 -14.52
CA PRO A 35 -25.62 -4.36 -14.64
C PRO A 35 -26.98 -4.34 -13.93
N GLY A 36 -27.34 -3.20 -13.34
CA GLY A 36 -28.64 -3.02 -12.66
C GLY A 36 -28.76 -3.69 -11.28
N THR A 37 -27.77 -4.46 -10.84
CA THR A 37 -27.74 -4.94 -9.45
C THR A 37 -27.48 -3.79 -8.47
N LYS A 38 -28.01 -3.88 -7.25
CA LYS A 38 -27.79 -2.86 -6.20
C LYS A 38 -26.31 -2.53 -5.99
N VAL A 39 -25.44 -3.54 -6.05
CA VAL A 39 -23.98 -3.38 -5.91
C VAL A 39 -23.40 -2.60 -7.10
N SER A 40 -23.82 -2.93 -8.32
CA SER A 40 -23.39 -2.21 -9.53
C SER A 40 -23.78 -0.74 -9.47
N VAL A 41 -25.04 -0.45 -9.19
CA VAL A 41 -25.55 0.92 -9.13
C VAL A 41 -24.80 1.74 -8.08
N LYS A 42 -24.62 1.18 -6.89
CA LYS A 42 -23.90 1.87 -5.81
C LYS A 42 -22.42 2.11 -6.16
N LEU A 43 -21.76 1.16 -6.83
CA LEU A 43 -20.41 1.37 -7.32
C LEU A 43 -20.36 2.51 -8.35
N GLU A 44 -21.32 2.53 -9.26
CA GLU A 44 -21.38 3.56 -10.29
C GLU A 44 -21.58 4.96 -9.69
N GLU A 45 -22.47 5.09 -8.71
CA GLU A 45 -22.69 6.33 -7.94
C GLU A 45 -21.40 6.81 -7.25
N LEU A 46 -20.65 5.89 -6.63
CA LEU A 46 -19.39 6.22 -5.94
C LEU A 46 -18.33 6.71 -6.92
N VAL A 47 -18.13 5.99 -8.02
CA VAL A 47 -17.13 6.34 -9.05
C VAL A 47 -17.49 7.67 -9.73
N GLN A 48 -18.77 7.96 -9.93
CA GLN A 48 -19.23 9.20 -10.54
C GLN A 48 -19.42 10.36 -9.55
N SER A 49 -19.21 10.13 -8.25
CA SER A 49 -19.42 11.13 -7.20
C SER A 49 -18.59 12.40 -7.43
N ARG A 50 -19.12 13.54 -6.97
CA ARG A 50 -18.40 14.82 -7.02
C ARG A 50 -17.03 14.74 -6.34
N GLN A 51 -16.94 14.00 -5.23
CA GLN A 51 -15.69 13.84 -4.50
C GLN A 51 -14.65 13.08 -5.33
N MET A 52 -15.03 11.96 -5.95
CA MET A 52 -14.14 11.18 -6.80
C MET A 52 -13.60 12.01 -7.98
N LYS A 53 -14.48 12.73 -8.67
CA LYS A 53 -14.09 13.63 -9.77
C LYS A 53 -13.14 14.75 -9.33
N LYS A 54 -13.25 15.22 -8.08
CA LYS A 54 -12.38 16.25 -7.50
C LYS A 54 -11.02 15.69 -7.06
N ASP A 55 -10.97 14.43 -6.62
CA ASP A 55 -9.77 13.84 -6.03
C ASP A 55 -8.89 13.10 -7.03
N ILE A 56 -9.46 12.50 -8.09
CA ILE A 56 -8.68 11.86 -9.17
C ILE A 56 -7.60 12.80 -9.74
N PRO A 57 -7.89 14.08 -10.07
CA PRO A 57 -6.88 14.99 -10.60
C PRO A 57 -5.81 15.40 -9.58
N LYS A 58 -6.08 15.23 -8.28
CA LYS A 58 -5.11 15.53 -7.21
C LYS A 58 -4.18 14.36 -6.93
N GLN A 59 -4.44 13.19 -7.51
CA GLN A 59 -3.49 12.09 -7.44
C GLN A 59 -2.26 12.48 -8.25
N PRO A 60 -1.06 12.42 -7.68
CA PRO A 60 0.14 12.67 -8.43
C PRO A 60 0.23 11.63 -9.57
N PRO A 61 0.56 12.04 -10.81
CA PRO A 61 0.62 11.14 -11.97
C PRO A 61 1.81 10.15 -11.92
N GLY A 62 2.67 10.26 -10.90
CA GLY A 62 3.86 9.44 -10.73
C GLY A 62 3.67 8.25 -9.77
N PRO A 63 4.70 7.39 -9.65
CA PRO A 63 4.70 6.32 -8.66
C PRO A 63 4.48 6.89 -7.26
N GLN A 64 3.63 6.24 -6.47
CA GLN A 64 3.39 6.63 -5.09
C GLN A 64 4.71 6.57 -4.31
N THR A 65 5.15 7.70 -3.76
CA THR A 65 6.45 7.82 -3.06
C THR A 65 6.41 7.27 -1.64
N SER A 66 5.28 6.75 -1.18
CA SER A 66 5.10 6.26 0.20
C SER A 66 6.15 5.23 0.60
N SER A 67 6.49 4.30 -0.31
CA SER A 67 7.52 3.28 -0.10
C SER A 67 8.91 3.90 0.02
N LEU A 68 9.24 4.85 -0.86
CA LEU A 68 10.50 5.58 -0.87
C LEU A 68 10.67 6.44 0.38
N GLU A 69 9.61 7.15 0.79
CA GLU A 69 9.57 7.94 2.00
C GLU A 69 9.75 7.07 3.25
N ALA A 70 9.14 5.88 3.28
CA ALA A 70 9.34 4.91 4.35
C ALA A 70 10.80 4.44 4.41
N PHE A 71 11.42 4.14 3.27
CA PHE A 71 12.83 3.77 3.21
C PHE A 71 13.74 4.91 3.69
N HIS A 72 13.47 6.14 3.27
CA HIS A 72 14.22 7.32 3.73
C HIS A 72 14.15 7.50 5.26
N ARG A 73 13.00 7.20 5.89
CA ARG A 73 12.90 7.22 7.36
C ARG A 73 13.82 6.18 8.00
N VAL A 74 13.91 4.97 7.43
CA VAL A 74 14.82 3.93 7.91
C VAL A 74 16.28 4.37 7.75
N VAL A 75 16.65 4.94 6.59
CA VAL A 75 18.00 5.48 6.36
C VAL A 75 18.35 6.56 7.40
N ASN A 76 17.43 7.50 7.66
CA ASN A 76 17.66 8.55 8.67
C ASN A 76 17.81 7.98 10.09
N HIS A 77 17.18 6.84 10.39
CA HIS A 77 17.34 6.16 11.68
C HIS A 77 18.72 5.51 11.83
N PHE A 78 19.21 4.81 10.81
CA PHE A 78 20.50 4.08 10.88
C PHE A 78 21.72 4.96 10.59
N ALA A 79 21.57 5.95 9.71
CA ALA A 79 22.62 6.86 9.26
C ALA A 79 22.15 8.34 9.36
N PRO A 80 21.88 8.83 10.58
CA PRO A 80 21.48 10.23 10.78
C PRO A 80 22.57 11.20 10.31
N LYS A 81 22.16 12.22 9.53
CA LYS A 81 23.07 13.23 8.97
C LYS A 81 23.83 14.06 10.01
N MET A 82 23.31 14.14 11.23
CA MET A 82 23.88 14.96 12.30
C MET A 82 25.15 14.36 12.92
N PHE A 83 25.43 13.08 12.67
CA PHE A 83 26.59 12.41 13.25
C PHE A 83 27.64 12.14 12.16
N PRO A 84 28.91 12.48 12.40
CA PRO A 84 29.98 12.14 11.49
C PRO A 84 30.28 10.64 11.58
N PHE A 85 30.35 9.99 10.42
CA PHE A 85 30.74 8.59 10.29
C PHE A 85 31.84 8.48 9.24
N SER A 86 32.73 7.49 9.40
CA SER A 86 33.68 7.14 8.35
C SER A 86 32.93 6.61 7.12
N TYR A 87 33.58 6.63 5.95
CA TYR A 87 33.02 6.06 4.72
C TYR A 87 32.49 4.62 4.94
N HIS A 88 33.31 3.76 5.54
CA HIS A 88 32.92 2.39 5.88
C HIS A 88 31.76 2.35 6.88
N GLY A 89 31.73 3.26 7.86
CA GLY A 89 30.63 3.38 8.81
C GLY A 89 29.30 3.70 8.16
N ILE A 90 29.28 4.67 7.22
CA ILE A 90 28.08 5.01 6.43
C ILE A 90 27.66 3.81 5.57
N LEU A 91 28.61 3.17 4.88
CA LEU A 91 28.32 2.04 3.99
C LEU A 91 27.66 0.88 4.74
N CYS A 92 28.19 0.49 5.91
CA CYS A 92 27.59 -0.55 6.74
C CYS A 92 26.18 -0.18 7.22
N ARG A 93 25.97 1.07 7.66
CA ARG A 93 24.66 1.54 8.13
C ARG A 93 23.61 1.59 7.02
N LEU A 94 23.99 2.00 5.82
CA LEU A 94 23.10 1.98 4.65
C LEU A 94 22.72 0.55 4.25
N ARG A 95 23.67 -0.40 4.31
CA ARG A 95 23.38 -1.83 4.08
C ARG A 95 22.41 -2.38 5.13
N LEU A 96 22.61 -2.06 6.41
CA LEU A 96 21.71 -2.43 7.49
C LEU A 96 20.31 -1.83 7.30
N ALA A 97 20.22 -0.56 6.90
CA ALA A 97 18.94 0.09 6.59
C ALA A 97 18.20 -0.62 5.45
N ALA A 98 18.91 -1.01 4.38
CA ALA A 98 18.34 -1.76 3.26
C ALA A 98 17.84 -3.14 3.69
N LEU A 99 18.65 -3.90 4.44
CA LEU A 99 18.25 -5.20 4.98
C LEU A 99 17.02 -5.07 5.89
N HIS A 100 17.03 -4.11 6.82
CA HIS A 100 15.91 -3.86 7.71
C HIS A 100 14.63 -3.52 6.94
N TYR A 101 14.74 -2.68 5.91
CA TYR A 101 13.59 -2.30 5.09
C TYR A 101 13.05 -3.46 4.26
N ASN A 102 13.93 -4.27 3.65
CA ASN A 102 13.51 -5.44 2.87
C ASN A 102 12.76 -6.45 3.74
N GLU A 103 13.24 -6.66 4.96
CA GLU A 103 12.59 -7.54 5.94
C GLU A 103 11.26 -6.96 6.47
N ASN A 104 11.20 -5.65 6.75
CA ASN A 104 10.09 -5.06 7.51
C ASN A 104 9.08 -4.22 6.68
N GLY A 105 9.38 -3.94 5.41
CA GLY A 105 8.60 -3.04 4.56
C GLY A 105 7.24 -3.61 4.16
N MET A 106 7.19 -4.91 3.86
CA MET A 106 6.00 -5.61 3.39
C MET A 106 5.43 -6.59 4.44
N ARG A 107 5.58 -6.28 5.73
CA ARG A 107 5.02 -7.10 6.80
C ARG A 107 3.52 -7.32 6.64
N ASP A 108 3.11 -8.57 6.82
CA ASP A 108 1.72 -9.01 6.80
C ASP A 108 0.89 -8.35 7.91
N GLN A 109 -0.43 -8.35 7.72
CA GLN A 109 -1.35 -7.93 8.76
C GLN A 109 -1.32 -8.92 9.94
N ALA A 110 -1.21 -8.40 11.16
CA ALA A 110 -1.25 -9.21 12.37
C ALA A 110 -2.62 -9.87 12.54
N THR A 111 -2.61 -11.13 12.99
CA THR A 111 -3.80 -11.89 13.33
C THR A 111 -3.92 -12.10 14.85
N THR A 112 -5.15 -12.23 15.35
CA THR A 112 -5.41 -12.66 16.73
C THR A 112 -5.12 -14.16 16.88
N LYS A 113 -5.13 -14.67 18.12
CA LYS A 113 -4.99 -16.12 18.39
C LYS A 113 -6.08 -16.97 17.72
N GLN A 114 -7.20 -16.35 17.35
CA GLN A 114 -8.33 -16.98 16.66
C GLN A 114 -8.25 -16.82 15.13
N GLY A 115 -7.16 -16.24 14.59
CA GLY A 115 -6.94 -16.07 13.16
C GLY A 115 -7.57 -14.81 12.55
N GLU A 116 -8.17 -13.94 13.36
CA GLU A 116 -8.84 -12.73 12.85
C GLU A 116 -7.86 -11.58 12.64
N LYS A 117 -8.04 -10.83 11.56
CA LYS A 117 -7.21 -9.66 11.20
C LYS A 117 -7.33 -8.55 12.24
N ARG A 118 -6.20 -8.02 12.71
CA ARG A 118 -6.15 -6.93 13.69
C ARG A 118 -6.21 -5.55 13.00
N PHE A 119 -7.01 -4.67 13.60
CA PHE A 119 -7.16 -3.27 13.20
C PHE A 119 -6.96 -2.36 14.41
N THR A 120 -6.45 -1.15 14.16
CA THR A 120 -6.36 -0.08 15.14
C THR A 120 -7.17 1.13 14.68
N VAL A 121 -7.78 1.83 15.62
CA VAL A 121 -8.58 3.02 15.35
C VAL A 121 -7.64 4.22 15.31
N VAL A 122 -7.65 4.95 14.21
CA VAL A 122 -6.91 6.20 14.03
C VAL A 122 -7.91 7.33 13.88
N PHE A 123 -7.59 8.50 14.43
CA PHE A 123 -8.38 9.73 14.31
C PHE A 123 -7.62 10.74 13.45
N PRO A 124 -7.80 10.74 12.11
CA PRO A 124 -7.11 11.68 11.25
C PRO A 124 -7.59 13.10 11.51
N LYS A 125 -6.67 14.06 11.61
CA LYS A 125 -7.01 15.47 11.90
C LYS A 125 -8.05 16.07 10.94
N PHE A 126 -8.02 15.67 9.67
CA PHE A 126 -8.95 16.17 8.64
C PHE A 126 -10.39 15.61 8.76
N LYS A 127 -10.60 14.60 9.60
CA LYS A 127 -11.90 13.95 9.81
C LYS A 127 -12.73 14.60 10.93
N ALA A 128 -12.25 15.68 11.54
CA ALA A 128 -12.99 16.46 12.55
C ALA A 128 -13.66 15.61 13.65
N GLY A 129 -12.95 14.61 14.17
CA GLY A 129 -13.44 13.72 15.24
C GLY A 129 -13.91 12.34 14.77
N ASP A 130 -14.10 12.14 13.46
CA ASP A 130 -14.38 10.81 12.90
C ASP A 130 -13.10 9.95 12.79
N TYR A 131 -13.27 8.63 12.79
CA TYR A 131 -12.18 7.66 12.85
C TYR A 131 -11.96 6.90 11.54
N SER A 132 -10.83 6.21 11.45
CA SER A 132 -10.50 5.29 10.36
C SER A 132 -9.84 4.05 10.94
N LEU A 133 -10.18 2.89 10.41
CA LEU A 133 -9.50 1.65 10.74
C LEU A 133 -8.21 1.56 9.94
N LYS A 134 -7.11 1.26 10.63
CA LYS A 134 -5.80 0.99 10.03
C LYS A 134 -5.39 -0.43 10.36
N GLU A 135 -4.89 -1.16 9.37
CA GLU A 135 -4.35 -2.50 9.59
C GLU A 135 -3.15 -2.46 10.53
N VAL A 136 -3.16 -3.33 11.55
CA VAL A 136 -2.01 -3.55 12.42
C VAL A 136 -1.14 -4.58 11.73
N LYS A 137 0.10 -4.22 11.39
CA LYS A 137 1.08 -5.17 10.85
C LYS A 137 1.67 -6.03 11.97
N VAL A 138 2.11 -7.25 11.65
CA VAL A 138 2.93 -8.08 12.57
C VAL A 138 4.11 -7.27 13.08
N ASP A 139 4.63 -7.56 14.28
CA ASP A 139 5.74 -6.80 14.85
C ASP A 139 7.00 -6.85 13.97
N CYS A 140 7.85 -5.83 14.06
CA CYS A 140 9.11 -5.84 13.34
C CYS A 140 10.01 -6.94 13.90
N THR A 141 10.73 -7.63 13.03
CA THR A 141 11.81 -8.53 13.43
C THR A 141 13.04 -7.68 13.78
N PHE A 142 13.05 -7.10 14.97
CA PHE A 142 14.30 -6.64 15.57
C PHE A 142 14.96 -7.87 16.18
N GLY A 143 15.98 -8.42 15.50
CA GLY A 143 16.79 -9.45 16.12
C GLY A 143 17.33 -8.93 17.45
N SER A 144 16.90 -9.53 18.56
CA SER A 144 17.80 -9.68 19.70
C SER A 144 19.04 -10.37 19.13
N TYR A 145 20.12 -9.64 18.90
CA TYR A 145 21.41 -10.29 18.77
C TYR A 145 21.67 -10.89 20.16
N PRO A 146 21.65 -12.22 20.37
CA PRO A 146 22.25 -12.75 21.58
C PRO A 146 23.68 -12.22 21.58
N SER A 147 24.07 -11.58 22.67
CA SER A 147 25.40 -11.04 22.88
C SER A 147 26.42 -12.16 22.75
N ALA A 148 26.90 -12.41 21.53
CA ALA A 148 27.94 -13.38 21.22
C ALA A 148 29.33 -12.73 21.25
N PHE A 149 29.50 -11.72 22.11
CA PHE A 149 30.80 -11.15 22.46
C PHE A 149 30.83 -10.91 23.97
N SER A 150 30.92 -12.01 24.71
CA SER A 150 31.58 -12.05 26.01
C SER A 150 32.92 -12.74 25.80
N HIS A 151 33.96 -11.93 25.61
CA HIS A 151 35.34 -12.33 25.87
C HIS A 151 35.68 -11.95 27.31
#